data_AF-A0A2R6JFZ0-F1
#
_entry.id   AF-A0A2R6JFZ0-F1
#
_cell.length_a   1.000
_cell.length_b   1.000
_cell.length_c   1.000
_cell.angle_alpha   90.00
_cell.angle_beta   90.00
_cell.angle_gamma   90.00
#
_symmetry.space_group_name_H-M   'P 1'
#
loop_
_entity.id
_entity.type
_entity.pdbx_description
1 polymer ?
#
loop_
_entity_poly.entity_id
_entity_poly.type
_entity_poly.pdbx_seq_one_letter_code
_entity_poly.pdbx_strand_id
1 'polypeptide(L)'
;MWRQATVRCGDCGHVHKTTIGTESTVERRVIVSQDNESDEAFVEMPPDAELSTGEEFLVETDAAILTARITSIETTDGTRVEAATATEVKTLWTRAVGNVAVNLTLHPKDGGHDETRSVKIRVPGDEEFVVGETHEYGDEEFTVERLLVREDAVGYDREGYDFGGDSALAKDLKRVYARDEDARSRAWSGW
;
A
#
# COMPACT_ATOMS: atom_id res chain seq x y z
N MET A 1 22.84 -16.79 -19.63
CA MET A 1 23.46 -17.18 -20.93
C MET A 1 24.62 -16.23 -21.20
N TRP A 2 25.86 -16.72 -21.21
CA TRP A 2 27.04 -15.86 -21.35
C TRP A 2 27.20 -15.40 -22.81
N ARG A 3 27.16 -14.09 -23.08
CA ARG A 3 27.46 -13.54 -24.41
C ARG A 3 28.86 -12.96 -24.43
N GLN A 4 29.69 -13.37 -25.39
CA GLN A 4 30.95 -12.68 -25.66
C GLN A 4 30.65 -11.30 -26.23
N ALA A 5 31.14 -10.27 -25.55
CA ALA A 5 31.05 -8.89 -25.99
C ALA A 5 32.45 -8.35 -26.27
N THR A 6 32.53 -7.49 -27.27
CA THR A 6 33.74 -6.71 -27.55
C THR A 6 33.50 -5.31 -27.02
N VAL A 7 34.20 -4.93 -25.95
CA VAL A 7 34.05 -3.62 -25.30
C VAL A 7 35.25 -2.74 -25.65
N ARG A 8 35.01 -1.42 -25.73
CA ARG A 8 36.06 -0.42 -25.96
C ARG A 8 36.18 0.47 -24.72
N CYS A 9 37.39 0.57 -24.17
CA CYS A 9 37.66 1.47 -23.06
C CYS A 9 37.51 2.94 -23.53
N GLY A 10 36.76 3.74 -22.77
CA GLY A 10 36.58 5.16 -23.06
C GLY A 10 37.86 5.99 -22.86
N ASP A 11 38.73 5.59 -21.94
CA ASP A 11 39.94 6.35 -21.58
C ASP A 11 41.13 6.08 -22.52
N CYS A 12 41.39 4.81 -22.85
CA CYS A 12 42.58 4.43 -23.64
C CYS A 12 42.23 3.90 -25.04
N GLY A 13 40.95 3.74 -25.37
CA GLY A 13 40.49 3.30 -26.69
C GLY A 13 40.75 1.82 -27.01
N HIS A 14 41.38 1.07 -26.09
CA HIS A 14 41.72 -0.33 -26.30
C HIS A 14 40.45 -1.20 -26.30
N VAL A 15 40.45 -2.20 -27.17
CA VAL A 15 39.33 -3.11 -27.39
C VAL A 15 39.66 -4.46 -26.76
N HIS A 16 38.79 -4.94 -25.88
CA HIS A 16 38.96 -6.23 -25.22
C HIS A 16 37.70 -7.09 -25.39
N LYS A 17 37.90 -8.40 -25.50
CA LYS A 17 36.82 -9.37 -25.39
C LYS A 17 36.56 -9.59 -23.91
N THR A 18 35.31 -9.39 -23.51
CA THR A 18 34.85 -9.72 -22.17
C THR A 18 33.56 -10.53 -22.27
N THR A 19 33.21 -11.17 -21.17
CA THR A 19 31.92 -11.83 -21.06
C THR A 19 31.00 -10.89 -20.28
N ILE A 20 29.89 -10.48 -20.90
CA ILE A 20 28.84 -9.78 -20.18
C ILE A 20 27.84 -10.84 -19.77
N GLY A 21 27.74 -11.08 -18.46
CA GLY A 21 26.64 -11.87 -17.91
C GLY A 21 25.37 -11.06 -18.07
N THR A 22 24.37 -11.60 -18.77
CA THR A 22 23.00 -11.13 -18.57
C THR A 22 22.56 -11.70 -17.23
N GLU A 23 22.23 -10.85 -16.27
CA GLU A 23 21.56 -11.29 -15.05
C GLU A 23 20.31 -12.06 -15.49
N SER A 24 20.23 -13.34 -15.14
CA SER A 24 19.02 -14.12 -15.41
C SER A 24 17.90 -13.52 -14.57
N THR A 25 16.76 -13.23 -15.17
CA THR A 25 15.53 -12.82 -14.48
C THR A 25 14.50 -13.94 -14.57
N VAL A 26 13.59 -13.97 -13.61
CA VAL A 26 12.32 -14.67 -13.71
C VAL A 26 11.20 -13.64 -13.72
N GLU A 27 10.22 -13.84 -14.59
CA GLU A 27 9.01 -13.02 -14.63
C GLU A 27 7.97 -13.62 -13.69
N ARG A 28 7.36 -12.77 -12.86
CA ARG A 28 6.33 -13.17 -11.91
C ARG A 28 5.07 -12.36 -12.05
N ARG A 29 3.95 -13.10 -12.02
CA ARG A 29 2.61 -12.53 -12.06
C ARG A 29 2.32 -11.81 -10.75
N VAL A 30 1.83 -10.58 -10.87
CA VAL A 30 1.41 -9.74 -9.75
C VAL A 30 -0.05 -9.37 -9.97
N ILE A 31 -0.89 -9.56 -8.95
CA ILE A 31 -2.25 -9.06 -8.92
C ILE A 31 -2.30 -7.89 -7.95
N VAL A 32 -2.65 -6.70 -8.44
CA VAL A 32 -2.69 -5.46 -7.67
C VAL A 32 -4.13 -5.11 -7.39
N SER A 33 -4.54 -5.25 -6.12
CA SER A 33 -5.88 -4.86 -5.69
C SER A 33 -5.93 -3.37 -5.33
N GLN A 34 -6.91 -2.65 -5.86
CA GLN A 34 -7.19 -1.26 -5.51
C GLN A 34 -8.70 -1.03 -5.42
N ASP A 35 -9.16 -0.55 -4.26
CA ASP A 35 -10.61 -0.43 -3.97
C ASP A 35 -11.36 -1.75 -4.23
N ASN A 36 -12.20 -1.82 -5.27
CA ASN A 36 -12.97 -3.01 -5.67
C ASN A 36 -12.48 -3.62 -6.99
N GLU A 37 -11.34 -3.15 -7.48
CA GLU A 37 -10.77 -3.53 -8.77
C GLU A 37 -9.44 -4.26 -8.54
N SER A 38 -9.03 -5.05 -9.52
CA SER A 38 -7.76 -5.75 -9.49
C SER A 38 -7.16 -5.76 -10.89
N ASP A 39 -5.91 -5.31 -10.98
CA ASP A 39 -5.15 -5.30 -12.22
C ASP A 39 -4.08 -6.38 -12.19
N GLU A 40 -3.89 -7.02 -13.34
CA GLU A 40 -2.81 -7.99 -13.55
C GLU A 40 -1.59 -7.29 -14.13
N ALA A 41 -0.41 -7.62 -13.60
CA ALA A 41 0.88 -7.14 -14.08
C ALA A 41 1.94 -8.24 -13.95
N PHE A 42 3.12 -7.96 -14.50
CA PHE A 42 4.27 -8.86 -14.44
C PHE A 42 5.51 -8.09 -14.02
N VAL A 43 6.33 -8.69 -13.15
CA VAL A 43 7.57 -8.09 -12.66
C VAL A 43 8.74 -9.05 -12.91
N GLU A 44 9.82 -8.53 -13.47
CA GLU A 44 11.08 -9.24 -13.61
C GLU A 44 11.94 -9.06 -12.35
N MET A 45 12.49 -10.16 -11.85
CA MET A 45 13.32 -10.16 -10.65
C MET A 45 14.41 -11.25 -10.70
N PRO A 46 15.48 -11.15 -9.91
CA PRO A 46 16.46 -12.22 -9.77
C PRO A 46 15.80 -13.53 -9.31
N PRO A 47 16.18 -14.70 -9.85
CA PRO A 47 15.64 -16.00 -9.46
C PRO A 47 15.73 -16.28 -7.95
N ASP A 48 16.79 -15.81 -7.33
CA ASP A 48 17.12 -15.96 -5.91
C ASP A 48 16.62 -14.80 -5.03
N ALA A 49 15.86 -13.85 -5.58
CA ALA A 49 15.24 -12.80 -4.79
C ALA A 49 14.29 -13.42 -3.76
N GLU A 50 14.51 -13.11 -2.48
CA GLU A 50 13.61 -13.48 -1.39
C GLU A 50 12.46 -12.48 -1.34
N LEU A 51 11.23 -12.98 -1.33
CA LEU A 51 10.01 -12.20 -1.30
C LEU A 51 9.24 -12.54 -0.03
N SER A 52 8.71 -11.55 0.66
CA SER A 52 7.96 -11.69 1.91
C SER A 52 6.68 -10.86 1.92
N THR A 53 5.66 -11.35 2.61
CA THR A 53 4.47 -10.56 2.95
C THR A 53 4.90 -9.30 3.70
N GLY A 54 4.22 -8.19 3.42
CA GLY A 54 4.57 -6.88 3.96
C GLY A 54 5.55 -6.06 3.13
N GLU A 55 6.31 -6.68 2.21
CA GLU A 55 7.24 -5.95 1.36
C GLU A 55 6.52 -5.06 0.33
N GLU A 56 7.09 -3.89 0.08
CA GLU A 56 6.58 -2.90 -0.86
C GLU A 56 7.53 -2.73 -2.05
N PHE A 57 6.99 -2.67 -3.25
CA PHE A 57 7.75 -2.46 -4.49
C PHE A 57 6.93 -1.68 -5.52
N LEU A 58 7.60 -1.18 -6.56
CA LEU A 58 6.92 -0.54 -7.69
C LEU A 58 6.49 -1.57 -8.71
N VAL A 59 5.23 -1.50 -9.13
CA VAL A 59 4.67 -2.33 -10.19
C VAL A 59 4.13 -1.44 -11.30
N GLU A 60 4.49 -1.75 -12.53
CA GLU A 60 3.95 -1.09 -13.72
C GLU A 60 2.75 -1.90 -14.22
N THR A 61 1.57 -1.29 -14.25
CA THR A 61 0.37 -1.84 -14.88
C THR A 61 0.10 -1.06 -16.17
N ASP A 62 -0.82 -1.55 -17.01
CA ASP A 62 -1.27 -0.82 -18.20
C ASP A 62 -1.86 0.57 -17.89
N ALA A 63 -2.35 0.77 -16.65
CA ALA A 63 -2.98 2.01 -16.23
C ALA A 63 -1.99 2.99 -15.58
N ALA A 64 -1.08 2.51 -14.73
CA ALA A 64 -0.18 3.36 -13.95
C ALA A 64 1.00 2.58 -13.34
N ILE A 65 1.99 3.32 -12.85
CA ILE A 65 3.00 2.81 -11.93
C ILE A 65 2.49 2.99 -10.51
N LEU A 66 2.41 1.90 -9.75
CA LEU A 66 1.85 1.85 -8.40
C LEU A 66 2.90 1.35 -7.40
N THR A 67 2.89 1.89 -6.18
CA THR A 67 3.53 1.22 -5.05
C THR A 67 2.58 0.16 -4.53
N ALA A 68 3.00 -1.11 -4.58
CA ALA A 68 2.21 -2.26 -4.18
C ALA A 68 2.88 -2.99 -3.01
N ARG A 69 2.07 -3.43 -2.04
CA ARG A 69 2.52 -4.28 -0.93
C ARG A 69 2.11 -5.72 -1.14
N ILE A 70 3.02 -6.67 -0.91
CA ILE A 70 2.70 -8.11 -0.89
C ILE A 70 1.79 -8.42 0.31
N THR A 71 0.60 -8.92 0.04
CA THR A 71 -0.36 -9.36 1.07
C THR A 71 -0.47 -10.89 1.14
N SER A 72 -0.09 -11.60 0.08
CA SER A 72 -0.01 -13.06 0.08
C SER A 72 0.87 -13.55 -1.08
N ILE A 73 1.61 -14.63 -0.84
CA ILE A 73 2.45 -15.27 -1.86
C ILE A 73 1.85 -16.64 -2.19
N GLU A 74 1.44 -16.84 -3.44
CA GLU A 74 1.02 -18.15 -3.95
C GLU A 74 2.20 -18.82 -4.66
N THR A 75 2.58 -20.00 -4.19
CA THR A 75 3.67 -20.79 -4.76
C THR A 75 3.22 -21.62 -5.97
N THR A 76 4.18 -22.15 -6.71
CA THR A 76 3.93 -22.99 -7.91
C THR A 76 3.17 -24.29 -7.61
N ASP A 77 3.25 -24.82 -6.40
CA ASP A 77 2.46 -25.95 -5.90
C ASP A 77 1.05 -25.55 -5.40
N GLY A 78 0.73 -24.25 -5.40
CA GLY A 78 -0.58 -23.71 -5.05
C GLY A 78 -0.78 -23.41 -3.56
N THR A 79 0.29 -23.51 -2.75
CA THR A 79 0.26 -23.18 -1.32
C THR A 79 0.40 -21.67 -1.12
N ARG A 80 -0.12 -21.14 0.00
CA ARG A 80 0.12 -19.76 0.45
C ARG A 80 1.15 -19.74 1.57
N VAL A 81 2.16 -18.90 1.42
CA VAL A 81 3.28 -18.78 2.36
C VAL A 81 3.57 -17.31 2.67
N GLU A 82 4.26 -17.06 3.77
CA GLU A 82 4.68 -15.71 4.17
C GLU A 82 5.96 -15.25 3.45
N ALA A 83 6.80 -16.18 3.02
CA ALA A 83 8.02 -15.87 2.27
C ALA A 83 8.36 -17.00 1.28
N ALA A 84 8.97 -16.65 0.15
CA ALA A 84 9.46 -17.60 -0.85
C ALA A 84 10.54 -16.96 -1.73
N THR A 85 11.36 -17.79 -2.39
CA THR A 85 12.22 -17.29 -3.47
C THR A 85 11.40 -17.00 -4.72
N ALA A 86 11.82 -16.04 -5.53
CA ALA A 86 11.16 -15.74 -6.79
C ALA A 86 10.95 -16.99 -7.64
N THR A 87 11.89 -17.93 -7.69
CA THR A 87 11.70 -19.20 -8.43
C THR A 87 10.49 -20.03 -8.00
N GLU A 88 10.11 -19.97 -6.73
CA GLU A 88 9.02 -20.77 -6.15
C GLU A 88 7.64 -20.08 -6.27
N VAL A 89 7.64 -18.76 -6.48
CA VAL A 89 6.42 -17.95 -6.62
C VAL A 89 5.74 -18.19 -7.95
N LYS A 90 4.43 -18.36 -7.89
CA LYS A 90 3.54 -18.36 -9.05
C LYS A 90 2.81 -17.02 -9.20
N THR A 91 2.25 -16.51 -8.10
CA THR A 91 1.50 -15.25 -8.09
C THR A 91 1.81 -14.47 -6.81
N LEU A 92 2.14 -13.19 -6.95
CA LEU A 92 2.13 -12.23 -5.86
C LEU A 92 0.76 -11.57 -5.78
N TRP A 93 0.07 -11.75 -4.65
CA TRP A 93 -1.14 -10.99 -4.35
C TRP A 93 -0.73 -9.73 -3.61
N THR A 94 -1.14 -8.59 -4.15
CA THR A 94 -0.70 -7.30 -3.66
C THR A 94 -1.84 -6.31 -3.56
N ARG A 95 -1.59 -5.22 -2.84
CA ARG A 95 -2.51 -4.10 -2.70
C ARG A 95 -1.78 -2.80 -3.02
N ALA A 96 -2.41 -1.91 -3.77
CA ALA A 96 -1.90 -0.57 -3.98
C ALA A 96 -1.87 0.19 -2.63
N VAL A 97 -0.70 0.70 -2.25
CA VAL A 97 -0.46 1.39 -0.98
C VAL A 97 0.03 2.83 -1.14
N GLY A 98 0.34 3.29 -2.36
CA GLY A 98 0.87 4.65 -2.58
C GLY A 98 -0.17 5.76 -2.38
N ASN A 99 -1.38 5.59 -2.90
CA ASN A 99 -2.52 6.48 -2.68
C ASN A 99 -3.73 5.62 -2.35
N VAL A 100 -4.30 5.82 -1.17
CA VAL A 100 -5.28 4.89 -0.59
C VAL A 100 -6.59 5.58 -0.26
N ALA A 101 -7.66 4.81 -0.33
CA ALA A 101 -8.96 5.20 0.20
C ALA A 101 -9.07 4.78 1.67
N VAL A 102 -9.21 5.75 2.57
CA VAL A 102 -9.46 5.52 3.99
C VAL A 102 -10.94 5.67 4.28
N ASN A 103 -11.54 4.65 4.91
CA ASN A 103 -12.92 4.74 5.38
C ASN A 103 -12.96 5.51 6.69
N LEU A 104 -13.68 6.62 6.72
CA LEU A 104 -13.84 7.48 7.87
C LEU A 104 -15.26 7.36 8.41
N THR A 105 -15.39 7.13 9.70
CA THR A 105 -16.68 7.17 10.43
C THR A 105 -16.69 8.42 11.27
N LEU A 106 -17.59 9.34 10.95
CA LEU A 106 -17.71 10.62 11.62
C LEU A 106 -18.86 10.57 12.61
N HIS A 107 -18.55 10.71 13.89
CA HIS A 107 -19.50 10.87 14.97
C HIS A 107 -19.87 12.34 15.13
N PRO A 108 -21.16 12.67 15.34
CA PRO A 108 -21.59 14.05 15.49
C PRO A 108 -21.08 14.66 16.80
N LYS A 109 -20.82 15.97 16.75
CA LYS A 109 -20.27 16.75 17.87
C LYS A 109 -21.21 16.83 19.09
N ASP A 110 -22.52 16.86 18.85
CA ASP A 110 -23.53 17.11 19.89
C ASP A 110 -24.21 15.82 20.42
N GLY A 111 -23.64 14.63 20.18
CA GLY A 111 -24.08 13.36 20.79
C GLY A 111 -25.44 12.84 20.34
N GLY A 112 -26.04 13.43 19.30
CA GLY A 112 -27.24 12.91 18.63
C GLY A 112 -26.94 11.55 17.99
N HIS A 113 -27.65 10.51 18.43
CA HIS A 113 -27.39 9.13 18.00
C HIS A 113 -27.61 8.87 16.48
N ASP A 114 -28.24 9.79 15.74
CA ASP A 114 -28.75 9.55 14.39
C ASP A 114 -27.89 10.15 13.24
N GLU A 115 -26.72 10.73 13.52
CA GLU A 115 -25.95 11.46 12.49
C GLU A 115 -24.54 10.89 12.23
N THR A 116 -24.25 9.67 12.71
CA THR A 116 -22.97 9.02 12.34
C THR A 116 -22.96 8.72 10.85
N ARG A 117 -22.00 9.28 10.11
CA ARG A 117 -21.87 9.08 8.66
C ARG A 117 -20.53 8.43 8.30
N SER A 118 -20.55 7.66 7.22
CA SER A 118 -19.34 7.09 6.64
C SER A 118 -18.96 7.86 5.38
N VAL A 119 -17.73 8.36 5.34
CA VAL A 119 -17.14 8.97 4.15
C VAL A 119 -15.84 8.25 3.78
N LYS A 120 -15.39 8.44 2.56
CA LYS A 120 -14.15 7.86 2.05
C LYS A 120 -13.27 9.00 1.57
N ILE A 121 -12.13 9.18 2.22
CA ILE A 121 -11.11 10.17 1.83
C ILE A 121 -9.98 9.47 1.07
N ARG A 122 -9.37 10.17 0.11
CA ARG A 122 -8.21 9.69 -0.64
C ARG A 122 -6.98 10.48 -0.20
N VAL A 123 -5.97 9.77 0.30
CA VAL A 123 -4.76 10.35 0.88
C VAL A 123 -3.51 9.55 0.44
N PRO A 124 -2.31 10.15 0.50
CA PRO A 124 -1.07 9.41 0.40
C PRO A 124 -1.01 8.27 1.43
N GLY A 125 -0.43 7.14 1.07
CA GLY A 125 -0.37 5.98 1.96
C GLY A 125 0.50 6.16 3.19
N ASP A 126 1.47 7.07 3.13
CA ASP A 126 2.38 7.46 4.20
C ASP A 126 1.84 8.59 5.09
N GLU A 127 0.64 9.10 4.80
CA GLU A 127 -0.06 10.01 5.70
C GLU A 127 -0.31 9.33 7.06
N GLU A 128 0.02 10.00 8.16
CA GLU A 128 -0.17 9.49 9.51
C GLU A 128 -1.44 10.08 10.12
N PHE A 129 -2.28 9.23 10.71
CA PHE A 129 -3.41 9.64 11.54
C PHE A 129 -3.07 9.38 13.00
N VAL A 130 -3.34 10.35 13.88
CA VAL A 130 -3.01 10.29 15.30
C VAL A 130 -4.25 10.51 16.16
N VAL A 131 -4.51 9.61 17.11
CA VAL A 131 -5.64 9.73 18.04
C VAL A 131 -5.51 11.00 18.88
N GLY A 132 -6.54 11.85 18.81
CA GLY A 132 -6.61 13.15 19.47
C GLY A 132 -6.22 14.33 18.58
N GLU A 133 -5.69 14.10 17.37
CA GLU A 133 -5.37 15.17 16.43
C GLU A 133 -6.53 15.44 15.45
N THR A 134 -6.63 16.71 15.03
CA THR A 134 -7.62 17.20 14.08
C THR A 134 -7.00 17.25 12.69
N HIS A 135 -7.68 16.68 11.70
CA HIS A 135 -7.30 16.70 10.30
C HIS A 135 -8.36 17.40 9.45
N GLU A 136 -7.91 18.02 8.36
CA GLU A 136 -8.77 18.66 7.35
C GLU A 136 -8.53 17.98 5.99
N TYR A 137 -9.58 17.37 5.43
CA TYR A 137 -9.53 16.68 4.15
C TYR A 137 -10.70 17.07 3.25
N GLY A 138 -10.43 17.90 2.25
CA GLY A 138 -11.47 18.41 1.36
C GLY A 138 -12.42 19.33 2.10
N ASP A 139 -13.67 18.89 2.27
CA ASP A 139 -14.71 19.61 3.02
C ASP A 139 -14.91 19.05 4.44
N GLU A 140 -14.06 18.12 4.89
CA GLU A 140 -14.21 17.40 6.16
C GLU A 140 -13.15 17.88 7.17
N GLU A 141 -13.56 18.50 8.28
CA GLU A 141 -12.73 18.74 9.48
C GLU A 141 -13.10 17.73 10.58
N PHE A 142 -12.15 16.97 11.10
CA PHE A 142 -12.45 15.93 12.09
C PHE A 142 -11.30 15.62 13.06
N THR A 143 -11.64 15.26 14.30
CA THR A 143 -10.69 14.83 15.34
C THR A 143 -10.69 13.31 15.48
N VAL A 144 -9.54 12.66 15.31
CA VAL A 144 -9.42 11.20 15.38
C VAL A 144 -9.68 10.70 16.80
N GLU A 145 -10.57 9.72 16.93
CA GLU A 145 -10.92 9.07 18.20
C GLU A 145 -10.36 7.64 18.29
N ARG A 146 -10.34 6.93 17.16
CA ARG A 146 -9.86 5.54 17.10
C ARG A 146 -9.40 5.15 15.70
N LEU A 147 -8.33 4.38 15.63
CA LEU A 147 -7.78 3.80 14.42
C LEU A 147 -7.99 2.29 14.44
N LEU A 148 -8.45 1.74 13.31
CA LEU A 148 -8.44 0.30 13.05
C LEU A 148 -7.48 0.01 11.91
N VAL A 149 -6.46 -0.80 12.19
CA VAL A 149 -5.51 -1.27 11.17
C VAL A 149 -6.03 -2.52 10.47
N ARG A 150 -5.48 -2.80 9.29
CA ARG A 150 -5.79 -4.00 8.50
C ARG A 150 -5.04 -5.21 9.03
N GLU A 151 -5.53 -6.40 8.69
CA GLU A 151 -4.86 -7.66 9.04
C GLU A 151 -3.50 -7.81 8.33
N ASP A 152 -3.32 -7.21 7.14
CA ASP A 152 -2.07 -7.19 6.36
C ASP A 152 -1.15 -6.01 6.73
N ALA A 153 -1.44 -5.28 7.82
CA ALA A 153 -0.60 -4.20 8.29
C ALA A 153 0.65 -4.74 9.01
N VAL A 154 1.80 -4.09 8.80
CA VAL A 154 3.08 -4.50 9.39
C VAL A 154 3.47 -3.50 10.48
N GLY A 155 3.94 -3.99 11.63
CA GLY A 155 4.44 -3.14 12.72
C GLY A 155 3.39 -2.76 13.77
N TYR A 156 2.24 -3.43 13.81
CA TYR A 156 1.16 -3.19 14.77
C TYR A 156 0.93 -4.44 15.62
N ASP A 157 0.88 -4.28 16.95
CA ASP A 157 0.69 -5.39 17.90
C ASP A 157 -0.80 -5.73 18.14
N ARG A 158 -1.71 -4.92 17.60
CA ARG A 158 -3.17 -5.03 17.79
C ARG A 158 -3.92 -4.40 16.63
N GLU A 159 -5.18 -4.78 16.44
CA GLU A 159 -6.01 -4.24 15.36
C GLU A 159 -6.54 -2.83 15.64
N GLY A 160 -6.63 -2.41 16.90
CA GLY A 160 -7.30 -1.18 17.31
C GLY A 160 -6.49 -0.33 18.27
N TYR A 161 -6.55 0.98 18.03
CA TYR A 161 -5.80 2.00 18.75
C TYR A 161 -6.72 3.17 19.08
N ASP A 162 -6.88 3.50 20.35
CA ASP A 162 -7.85 4.48 20.87
C ASP A 162 -7.30 5.30 22.04
N PHE A 163 -5.99 5.20 22.32
CA PHE A 163 -5.33 6.03 23.32
C PHE A 163 -4.71 7.25 22.65
N GLY A 164 -4.75 8.40 23.34
CA GLY A 164 -4.17 9.64 22.81
C GLY A 164 -2.70 9.49 22.44
N GLY A 165 -2.35 9.90 21.23
CA GLY A 165 -1.02 9.75 20.65
C GLY A 165 -0.76 8.41 19.96
N ASP A 166 -1.69 7.44 20.01
CA ASP A 166 -1.60 6.28 19.13
C ASP A 166 -1.70 6.74 17.67
N SER A 167 -0.85 6.19 16.80
CA SER A 167 -0.80 6.56 15.38
C SER A 167 -0.77 5.36 14.44
N ALA A 168 -1.18 5.58 13.18
CA ALA A 168 -1.06 4.60 12.11
C ALA A 168 -1.01 5.29 10.73
N LEU A 169 -0.31 4.65 9.79
CA LEU A 169 -0.23 5.12 8.41
C LEU A 169 -1.51 4.80 7.63
N ALA A 170 -1.91 5.70 6.74
CA ALA A 170 -3.12 5.57 5.93
C ALA A 170 -3.18 4.25 5.15
N LYS A 171 -2.05 3.78 4.61
CA LYS A 171 -1.97 2.52 3.88
C LYS A 171 -2.29 1.29 4.74
N ASP A 172 -2.17 1.41 6.05
CA ASP A 172 -2.42 0.34 7.01
C ASP A 172 -3.82 0.43 7.63
N LEU A 173 -4.53 1.53 7.41
CA LEU A 173 -5.85 1.75 7.99
C LEU A 173 -6.94 0.99 7.25
N LYS A 174 -7.73 0.25 8.03
CA LYS A 174 -9.01 -0.32 7.63
C LYS A 174 -10.11 0.73 7.79
N ARG A 175 -10.07 1.49 8.89
CA ARG A 175 -11.05 2.52 9.24
C ARG A 175 -10.49 3.51 10.26
N VAL A 176 -10.87 4.76 10.11
CA VAL A 176 -10.72 5.82 11.12
C VAL A 176 -12.09 6.11 11.70
N TYR A 177 -12.16 6.22 13.02
CA TYR A 177 -13.31 6.80 13.72
C TYR A 177 -12.88 8.15 14.24
N ALA A 178 -13.69 9.16 13.98
CA ALA A 178 -13.39 10.53 14.33
C ALA A 178 -14.66 11.27 14.71
N ARG A 179 -14.49 12.35 15.45
CA ARG A 179 -15.53 13.33 15.72
C ARG A 179 -15.54 14.37 14.62
N ASP A 180 -16.72 14.61 14.07
CA ASP A 180 -16.96 15.68 13.11
C ASP A 180 -16.76 17.04 13.80
N GLU A 181 -15.87 17.86 13.26
CA GLU A 181 -15.60 19.23 13.71
C GLU A 181 -16.16 20.28 12.75
N ASP A 182 -16.74 19.88 11.61
CA ASP A 182 -17.20 20.80 10.59
C ASP A 182 -18.18 21.84 11.15
N ALA A 183 -17.73 23.09 11.13
CA ALA A 183 -18.52 24.25 11.53
C ALA A 183 -19.80 24.43 10.68
N ARG A 184 -19.89 23.78 9.51
CA ARG A 184 -21.03 23.86 8.59
C ARG A 184 -22.26 23.06 9.02
N SER A 185 -22.14 22.14 9.97
CA SER A 185 -23.29 21.45 10.58
C SER A 185 -24.22 22.38 11.39
N ARG A 186 -23.82 23.65 11.62
CA ARG A 186 -24.62 24.68 12.32
C ARG A 186 -25.35 25.69 11.44
N ALA A 187 -25.50 25.46 10.14
CA ALA A 187 -26.35 26.30 9.30
C ALA A 187 -27.29 25.47 8.42
N TRP A 188 -28.60 25.55 8.73
CA TRP A 188 -29.76 24.94 8.04
C TRP A 188 -30.01 23.45 8.41
N SER A 189 -31.17 23.04 8.93
CA SER A 189 -32.54 23.43 8.57
C SER A 189 -33.45 23.68 9.77
N GLY A 190 -33.88 24.93 9.92
CA GLY A 190 -35.21 25.20 10.45
C GLY A 190 -36.23 25.00 9.34
N TRP A 191 -37.11 24.02 9.51
CA TRP A 191 -38.52 24.01 9.09
C TRP A 191 -39.28 23.13 10.07
#